data_AF-A0A256HSZ9-F1
#
_entry.id   AF-A0A256HSZ9-F1
#
_cell.length_a   1.000
_cell.length_b   1.000
_cell.length_c   1.000
_cell.angle_alpha   90.00
_cell.angle_beta   90.00
_cell.angle_gamma   90.00
#
_symmetry.space_group_name_H-M   'P 1'
#
loop_
_entity.id
_entity.type
_entity.pdbx_description
1 polymer ?
#
loop_
_entity_poly.entity_id
_entity_poly.type
_entity_poly.pdbx_seq_one_letter_code
_entity_poly.pdbx_strand_id
1 'polypeptide(L)'
;MESHRQGDLTEQIVITELKKRNISVSTPVGDNERYDVILEKPDGGLIRGQIKTGRLKDGVIRFKGVSQHTNSSGHVYKEYGDDVDCFLVYCDETEETYFIDSEEVGTSMHLRIDTPTRKTSQINWADDYRLDHQWPPDGHNEGDSAVSAAIDALESVEGSVYIDPIREDSRNLLFVDTDGETHRIGVETGWIVNGRVRFTPSNSAEYHLVYCDGLDDLLSVHTDEFNESISFRVDSENTRGTRSNPVDEYEFGNNWPPVVVGTSQTDPTPELSQFISRLREGQVSYSRVECSDKKTAEVHSKQLDFRICVETAWIENGLLRFNASGDNADYYSLKNPEKEEWYLVSDDSFGDSVSLRIDPPEKEDSRINFAEDYLLEKMWPV
;
A
#
# COMPACT_ATOMS: atom_id res chain seq x y z
N MET A 1 29.59 -28.29 -20.84
CA MET A 1 29.13 -29.11 -19.70
C MET A 1 27.78 -29.71 -20.10
N GLU A 2 27.46 -30.96 -19.73
CA GLU A 2 26.11 -31.49 -19.94
C GLU A 2 25.11 -30.68 -19.10
N SER A 3 23.90 -30.43 -19.61
CA SER A 3 22.92 -29.52 -18.99
C SER A 3 22.54 -29.92 -17.57
N HIS A 4 22.45 -31.22 -17.30
CA HIS A 4 22.18 -31.73 -15.95
C HIS A 4 23.31 -31.39 -14.98
N ARG A 5 24.56 -31.67 -15.35
CA ARG A 5 25.73 -31.35 -14.51
C ARG A 5 25.88 -29.85 -14.23
N GLN A 6 25.41 -29.00 -15.14
CA GLN A 6 25.40 -27.55 -14.94
C GLN A 6 24.31 -27.12 -13.96
N GLY A 7 23.14 -27.77 -13.99
CA GLY A 7 22.08 -27.59 -13.00
C GLY A 7 22.56 -27.98 -11.60
N ASP A 8 23.07 -29.21 -11.45
CA ASP A 8 23.58 -29.71 -10.16
C ASP A 8 24.65 -28.78 -9.56
N LEU A 9 25.58 -28.29 -10.40
CA LEU A 9 26.60 -27.34 -9.97
C LEU A 9 25.96 -26.01 -9.51
N THR A 10 24.98 -25.51 -10.26
CA THR A 10 24.28 -24.26 -9.93
C THR A 10 23.57 -24.38 -8.59
N GLU A 11 22.88 -25.49 -8.34
CA GLU A 11 22.21 -25.76 -7.07
C GLU A 11 23.19 -25.71 -5.90
N GLN A 12 24.35 -26.39 -6.02
CA GLN A 12 25.35 -26.39 -4.97
C GLN A 12 25.98 -25.01 -4.73
N ILE A 13 26.20 -24.22 -5.79
CA ILE A 13 26.68 -22.84 -5.67
C ILE A 13 25.67 -22.00 -4.90
N VAL A 14 24.40 -22.01 -5.30
CA VAL A 14 23.36 -21.23 -4.65
C VAL A 14 23.18 -21.65 -3.20
N ILE A 15 23.14 -22.95 -2.89
CA ILE A 15 23.10 -23.44 -1.51
C ILE A 15 24.30 -22.92 -0.71
N THR A 16 25.50 -22.91 -1.31
CA THR A 16 26.70 -22.37 -0.66
C THR A 16 26.57 -20.88 -0.40
N GLU A 17 26.07 -20.10 -1.36
CA GLU A 17 25.85 -18.65 -1.22
C GLU A 17 24.81 -18.32 -0.15
N LEU A 18 23.74 -19.09 -0.06
CA LEU A 18 22.74 -19.00 1.00
C LEU A 18 23.36 -19.31 2.38
N LYS A 19 24.14 -20.39 2.49
CA LYS A 19 24.82 -20.76 3.74
C LYS A 19 25.86 -19.74 4.19
N LYS A 20 26.60 -19.13 3.26
CA LYS A 20 27.53 -18.03 3.57
C LYS A 20 26.83 -16.83 4.22
N ARG A 21 25.55 -16.63 3.92
CA ARG A 21 24.68 -15.58 4.46
C ARG A 21 23.89 -16.02 5.69
N ASN A 22 24.21 -17.18 6.27
CA ASN A 22 23.49 -17.79 7.39
C ASN A 22 22.01 -18.07 7.11
N ILE A 23 21.65 -18.27 5.84
CA ILE A 23 20.29 -18.64 5.47
C ILE A 23 20.12 -20.15 5.70
N SER A 24 19.12 -20.52 6.50
CA SER A 24 18.74 -21.90 6.71
C SER A 24 18.14 -22.46 5.42
N VAL A 25 18.57 -23.67 5.05
CA VAL A 25 18.22 -24.31 3.77
C VAL A 25 17.99 -25.79 4.03
N SER A 26 16.86 -26.29 3.55
CA SER A 26 16.50 -27.72 3.48
C SER A 26 16.31 -28.12 2.02
N THR A 27 16.69 -29.36 1.68
CA THR A 27 16.53 -29.91 0.31
C THR A 27 15.56 -31.09 0.35
N PRO A 28 14.66 -31.24 -0.65
CA PRO A 28 13.78 -32.39 -0.74
C PRO A 28 14.58 -33.69 -0.95
N VAL A 29 13.99 -34.82 -0.56
CA VAL A 29 14.59 -36.14 -0.77
C VAL A 29 14.02 -36.72 -2.08
N GLY A 30 14.83 -36.66 -3.14
CA GLY A 30 14.51 -37.17 -4.48
C GLY A 30 14.17 -36.07 -5.49
N ASP A 31 13.97 -36.45 -6.76
CA ASP A 31 13.99 -35.51 -7.90
C ASP A 31 12.58 -35.20 -8.48
N ASN A 32 11.54 -35.44 -7.69
CA ASN A 32 10.15 -35.30 -8.15
C ASN A 32 9.49 -33.98 -7.72
N GLU A 33 10.13 -33.22 -6.84
CA GLU A 33 9.57 -31.97 -6.34
C GLU A 33 9.76 -30.84 -7.35
N ARG A 34 8.85 -29.87 -7.31
CA ARG A 34 8.89 -28.70 -8.20
C ARG A 34 9.74 -27.55 -7.66
N TYR A 35 10.35 -27.71 -6.50
CA TYR A 35 11.28 -26.78 -5.89
C TYR A 35 12.59 -27.52 -5.57
N ASP A 36 13.70 -26.79 -5.50
CA ASP A 36 15.02 -27.39 -5.24
C ASP A 36 15.41 -27.19 -3.77
N VAL A 37 14.93 -26.13 -3.13
CA VAL A 37 15.24 -25.77 -1.74
C VAL A 37 14.04 -25.22 -1.01
N ILE A 38 14.03 -25.40 0.32
CA ILE A 38 13.21 -24.62 1.24
C ILE A 38 14.16 -23.72 2.02
N LEU A 39 13.90 -22.42 1.96
CA LEU A 39 14.60 -21.40 2.74
C LEU A 39 13.77 -21.11 3.99
N GLU A 40 14.43 -20.95 5.12
CA GLU A 40 13.79 -20.46 6.35
C GLU A 40 14.16 -18.99 6.51
N LYS A 41 13.14 -18.14 6.55
CA LYS A 41 13.24 -16.71 6.84
C LYS A 41 13.66 -16.47 8.29
N PRO A 42 14.15 -15.26 8.61
CA PRO A 42 14.47 -14.88 9.99
C PRO A 42 13.30 -15.07 10.97
N ASP A 43 12.07 -14.89 10.49
CA ASP A 43 10.82 -15.08 11.25
C ASP A 43 10.34 -16.54 11.35
N GLY A 44 11.11 -17.50 10.84
CA GLY A 44 10.76 -18.93 10.82
C GLY A 44 9.83 -19.36 9.68
N GLY A 45 9.38 -18.43 8.83
CA GLY A 45 8.60 -18.73 7.63
C GLY A 45 9.40 -19.51 6.59
N LEU A 46 8.73 -20.44 5.92
CA LEU A 46 9.34 -21.32 4.93
C LEU A 46 8.99 -20.86 3.52
N ILE A 47 10.00 -20.77 2.66
CA ILE A 47 9.87 -20.34 1.26
C ILE A 47 10.41 -21.45 0.36
N ARG A 48 9.58 -21.93 -0.57
CA ARG A 48 9.96 -22.91 -1.59
C ARG A 48 10.66 -22.20 -2.75
N GLY A 49 11.96 -22.38 -2.84
CA GLY A 49 12.80 -21.80 -3.88
C GLY A 49 13.08 -22.78 -5.02
N GLN A 50 12.91 -22.33 -6.25
CA GLN A 50 13.43 -23.00 -7.43
C GLN A 50 14.71 -22.33 -7.90
N ILE A 51 15.78 -23.12 -8.01
CA ILE A 51 17.08 -22.68 -8.50
C ILE A 51 17.11 -22.75 -10.04
N LYS A 52 17.70 -21.72 -10.65
CA LYS A 52 17.87 -21.61 -12.10
C LYS A 52 19.27 -21.10 -12.45
N THR A 53 19.83 -21.66 -13.52
CA THR A 53 21.01 -21.08 -14.17
C THR A 53 20.58 -19.93 -15.08
N GLY A 54 20.99 -18.71 -14.74
CA GLY A 54 20.90 -17.52 -15.59
C GLY A 54 21.95 -17.58 -16.71
N ARG A 55 21.61 -17.04 -17.88
CA ARG A 55 22.54 -16.92 -19.01
C ARG A 55 22.72 -15.47 -19.39
N LEU A 56 23.95 -14.96 -19.30
CA LEU A 56 24.25 -13.60 -19.72
C LEU A 56 24.36 -13.51 -21.24
N LYS A 57 23.59 -12.61 -21.85
CA LYS A 57 23.70 -12.28 -23.27
C LYS A 57 23.32 -10.83 -23.54
N ASP A 58 24.22 -10.10 -24.19
CA ASP A 58 24.03 -8.69 -24.58
C ASP A 58 23.65 -7.78 -23.38
N GLY A 59 24.34 -7.96 -22.25
CA GLY A 59 24.10 -7.19 -21.02
C GLY A 59 22.80 -7.56 -20.28
N VAL A 60 22.20 -8.71 -20.60
CA VAL A 60 20.95 -9.19 -20.02
C VAL A 60 21.07 -10.65 -19.61
N ILE A 61 20.82 -10.93 -18.33
CA ILE A 61 20.70 -12.27 -17.76
C ILE A 61 19.31 -12.80 -18.08
N ARG A 62 19.22 -14.04 -18.59
CA ARG A 62 17.95 -14.66 -18.97
C ARG A 62 17.76 -16.00 -18.27
N PHE A 63 16.56 -16.24 -17.77
CA PHE A 63 16.15 -17.53 -17.23
C PHE A 63 14.68 -17.84 -17.61
N LYS A 64 14.29 -19.11 -17.46
CA LYS A 64 12.93 -19.58 -17.74
C LYS A 64 12.17 -19.80 -16.42
N GLY A 65 10.93 -19.31 -16.38
CA GLY A 65 9.96 -19.55 -15.30
C GLY A 65 9.07 -20.76 -15.53
N VAL A 66 9.56 -21.76 -16.27
CA VAL A 66 8.80 -22.99 -16.59
C VAL A 66 9.67 -24.21 -16.31
N SER A 67 9.05 -25.28 -15.80
CA SER A 67 9.68 -26.60 -15.77
C SER A 67 9.54 -27.25 -17.14
N GLN A 68 10.57 -27.98 -17.55
CA GLN A 68 10.57 -28.75 -18.78
C GLN A 68 10.60 -30.24 -18.42
N HIS A 69 9.52 -30.96 -18.69
CA HIS A 69 9.53 -32.41 -18.64
C HIS A 69 9.57 -32.97 -20.06
N THR A 70 10.47 -33.93 -20.29
CA THR A 70 10.51 -34.67 -21.54
C THR A 70 9.74 -35.96 -21.35
N ASN A 71 8.63 -36.12 -22.06
CA ASN A 71 7.91 -37.38 -22.14
C ASN A 71 8.16 -38.06 -23.49
N SER A 72 7.64 -39.26 -23.68
CA SER A 72 7.82 -40.04 -24.92
C SER A 72 7.22 -39.39 -26.18
N SER A 73 6.47 -38.29 -26.05
CA SER A 73 5.85 -37.54 -27.14
C SER A 73 6.44 -36.13 -27.35
N GLY A 74 7.42 -35.70 -26.54
CA GLY A 74 8.13 -34.44 -26.72
C GLY A 74 8.45 -33.69 -25.42
N HIS A 75 8.75 -32.40 -25.54
CA HIS A 75 8.95 -31.52 -24.40
C HIS A 75 7.62 -30.86 -24.00
N VAL A 76 7.22 -31.04 -22.75
CA VAL A 76 6.10 -30.33 -22.13
C VAL A 76 6.67 -29.26 -21.22
N TYR A 77 6.26 -28.01 -21.43
CA TYR A 77 6.57 -26.90 -20.56
C TYR A 77 5.38 -26.66 -19.64
N LYS A 78 5.63 -26.58 -18.33
CA LYS A 78 4.61 -26.26 -17.33
C LYS A 78 5.07 -25.05 -16.53
N GLU A 79 4.23 -24.03 -16.44
CA GLU A 79 4.44 -22.91 -15.52
C GLU A 79 4.45 -23.41 -14.07
N TYR A 80 5.20 -22.72 -13.22
CA TYR A 80 5.28 -23.10 -11.81
C TYR A 80 4.00 -22.74 -11.06
N GLY A 81 3.36 -21.61 -11.34
CA GLY A 81 2.17 -21.17 -10.58
C GLY A 81 2.50 -21.14 -9.08
N ASP A 82 1.58 -21.61 -8.24
CA ASP A 82 1.72 -21.65 -6.76
C ASP A 82 2.66 -22.77 -6.24
N ASP A 83 3.37 -23.50 -7.13
CA ASP A 83 4.24 -24.61 -6.73
C ASP A 83 5.60 -24.15 -6.17
N VAL A 84 5.98 -22.89 -6.38
CA VAL A 84 7.20 -22.27 -5.86
C VAL A 84 6.91 -20.83 -5.44
N ASP A 85 7.57 -20.37 -4.39
CA ASP A 85 7.37 -19.04 -3.83
C ASP A 85 8.42 -18.05 -4.37
N CYS A 86 9.59 -18.55 -4.79
CA CYS A 86 10.61 -17.71 -5.43
C CYS A 86 11.50 -18.45 -6.42
N PHE A 87 12.21 -17.68 -7.25
CA PHE A 87 13.31 -18.15 -8.09
C PHE A 87 14.65 -17.64 -7.57
N LEU A 88 15.60 -18.57 -7.41
CA LEU A 88 17.01 -18.26 -7.13
C LEU A 88 17.81 -18.44 -8.40
N VAL A 89 18.26 -17.34 -9.00
CA VAL A 89 18.95 -17.38 -10.29
C VAL A 89 20.43 -17.10 -10.08
N TYR A 90 21.29 -18.02 -10.49
CA TYR A 90 22.74 -17.79 -10.49
C TYR A 90 23.27 -17.60 -11.90
N CYS A 91 24.09 -16.57 -12.10
CA CYS A 91 24.75 -16.30 -13.39
C CYS A 91 26.26 -16.43 -13.22
N ASP A 92 26.86 -17.41 -13.91
CA ASP A 92 28.29 -17.71 -13.82
C ASP A 92 29.15 -16.53 -14.29
N GLU A 93 28.71 -15.82 -15.33
CA GLU A 93 29.46 -14.69 -15.88
C GLU A 93 29.49 -13.45 -14.98
N THR A 94 28.51 -13.28 -14.08
CA THR A 94 28.53 -12.20 -13.10
C THR A 94 29.00 -12.67 -11.72
N GLU A 95 29.06 -13.99 -11.48
CA GLU A 95 29.29 -14.59 -10.16
C GLU A 95 28.29 -14.12 -9.08
N GLU A 96 27.06 -13.78 -9.50
CA GLU A 96 26.03 -13.23 -8.62
C GLU A 96 24.81 -14.17 -8.55
N THR A 97 24.14 -14.15 -7.41
CA THR A 97 22.86 -14.82 -7.18
C THR A 97 21.77 -13.77 -7.02
N TYR A 98 20.63 -14.02 -7.66
CA TYR A 98 19.46 -13.15 -7.68
C TYR A 98 18.28 -13.88 -7.02
N PHE A 99 17.48 -13.14 -6.26
CA PHE A 99 16.22 -13.60 -5.68
C PHE A 99 15.08 -12.86 -6.40
N ILE A 100 14.08 -13.59 -6.86
CA ILE A 100 12.93 -13.04 -7.57
C ILE A 100 11.67 -13.72 -7.03
N ASP A 101 10.65 -12.93 -6.69
CA ASP A 101 9.33 -13.44 -6.33
C ASP A 101 8.72 -14.22 -7.50
N SER A 102 8.09 -15.36 -7.24
CA SER A 102 7.50 -16.18 -8.31
C SER A 102 6.35 -15.46 -9.04
N GLU A 103 5.65 -14.53 -8.39
CA GLU A 103 4.57 -13.72 -8.96
C GLU A 103 5.05 -12.76 -10.06
N GLU A 104 6.31 -12.33 -10.01
CA GLU A 104 6.92 -11.47 -11.02
C GLU A 104 7.37 -12.24 -12.28
N VAL A 105 7.41 -13.57 -12.20
CA VAL A 105 8.02 -14.43 -13.21
C VAL A 105 6.96 -15.09 -14.08
N GLY A 106 6.82 -14.57 -15.30
CA GLY A 106 6.10 -15.28 -16.37
C GLY A 106 6.91 -16.47 -16.94
N THR A 107 6.61 -16.87 -18.18
CA THR A 107 7.34 -17.98 -18.84
C THR A 107 8.87 -17.82 -18.91
N SER A 108 9.34 -16.57 -18.88
CA SER A 108 10.75 -16.19 -18.78
C SER A 108 10.88 -14.77 -18.25
N MET A 109 12.01 -14.44 -17.65
CA MET A 109 12.33 -13.09 -17.19
C MET A 109 13.75 -12.71 -17.62
N HIS A 110 13.98 -11.40 -17.73
CA HIS A 110 15.21 -10.79 -18.25
C HIS A 110 15.72 -9.74 -17.28
N LEU A 111 16.88 -9.97 -16.65
CA LEU A 111 17.51 -9.03 -15.72
C LEU A 111 18.61 -8.27 -16.45
N ARG A 112 18.54 -6.95 -16.50
CA ARG A 112 19.46 -6.10 -17.27
C ARG A 112 20.58 -5.55 -16.39
N ILE A 113 21.82 -5.69 -16.86
CA ILE A 113 23.01 -5.12 -16.23
C ILE A 113 23.38 -3.81 -16.92
N ASP A 114 23.41 -3.81 -18.25
CA ASP A 114 23.89 -2.66 -19.03
C ASP A 114 22.76 -1.70 -19.40
N THR A 115 23.06 -0.39 -19.29
CA THR A 115 22.15 0.67 -19.73
C THR A 115 21.76 0.47 -21.20
N PRO A 116 20.47 0.40 -21.53
CA PRO A 116 20.04 0.15 -22.90
C PRO A 116 20.36 1.36 -23.79
N THR A 117 20.71 1.09 -25.05
CA THR A 117 20.93 2.14 -26.06
C THR A 117 19.65 2.93 -26.40
N ARG A 118 18.47 2.43 -26.00
CA ARG A 118 17.16 3.08 -26.15
C ARG A 118 16.41 3.02 -24.81
N LYS A 119 15.84 4.14 -24.37
CA LYS A 119 15.04 4.20 -23.14
C LYS A 119 13.76 3.36 -23.33
N THR A 120 13.55 2.40 -22.44
CA THR A 120 12.31 1.62 -22.29
C THR A 120 11.80 1.80 -20.86
N SER A 121 10.48 1.86 -20.69
CA SER A 121 9.82 2.25 -19.44
C SER A 121 9.71 1.13 -18.39
N GLN A 122 10.03 -0.11 -18.75
CA GLN A 122 9.99 -1.26 -17.84
C GLN A 122 11.26 -2.08 -18.07
N ILE A 123 12.22 -1.96 -17.16
CA ILE A 123 13.48 -2.70 -17.16
C ILE A 123 13.62 -3.31 -15.77
N ASN A 124 13.75 -4.63 -15.72
CA ASN A 124 14.09 -5.34 -14.50
C ASN A 124 15.61 -5.23 -14.36
N TRP A 125 16.11 -4.34 -13.51
CA TRP A 125 17.55 -4.18 -13.32
C TRP A 125 18.10 -5.32 -12.48
N ALA A 126 19.19 -5.93 -12.93
CA ALA A 126 19.80 -7.05 -12.21
C ALA A 126 20.18 -6.66 -10.77
N ASP A 127 20.61 -5.42 -10.55
CA ASP A 127 20.96 -4.92 -9.23
C ASP A 127 19.78 -4.93 -8.25
N ASP A 128 18.57 -4.61 -8.72
CA ASP A 128 17.37 -4.62 -7.89
C ASP A 128 17.06 -6.02 -7.35
N TYR A 129 17.39 -7.08 -8.10
CA TYR A 129 17.08 -8.47 -7.74
C TYR A 129 18.23 -9.22 -7.08
N ARG A 130 19.34 -8.57 -6.69
CA ARG A 130 20.46 -9.27 -6.04
C ARG A 130 19.99 -9.92 -4.75
N LEU A 131 20.48 -11.13 -4.47
CA LEU A 131 20.11 -11.88 -3.26
C LEU A 131 20.31 -11.04 -1.99
N ASP A 132 21.39 -10.27 -1.91
CA ASP A 132 21.68 -9.39 -0.76
C ASP A 132 20.74 -8.19 -0.62
N HIS A 133 20.05 -7.80 -1.70
CA HIS A 133 19.08 -6.71 -1.69
C HIS A 133 17.65 -7.19 -1.42
N GLN A 134 17.38 -8.45 -1.74
CA GLN A 134 16.04 -9.05 -1.71
C GLN A 134 15.86 -10.06 -0.58
N TRP A 135 16.91 -10.38 0.18
CA TRP A 135 16.84 -11.32 1.30
C TRP A 135 17.02 -10.62 2.67
N PRO A 136 16.15 -10.89 3.67
CA PRO A 136 14.98 -11.76 3.57
C PRO A 136 13.94 -11.14 2.62
N PRO A 137 13.25 -11.94 1.79
CA PRO A 137 12.11 -11.43 1.06
C PRO A 137 11.09 -10.99 2.09
N ASP A 138 10.42 -9.87 1.83
CA ASP A 138 9.25 -9.41 2.57
C ASP A 138 8.14 -10.47 2.44
N GLY A 139 8.30 -11.58 3.15
CA GLY A 139 7.37 -12.67 3.19
C GLY A 139 6.49 -12.45 4.40
N HIS A 140 5.18 -12.42 4.21
CA HIS A 140 4.15 -13.28 4.81
C HIS A 140 4.45 -14.11 6.10
N ASN A 141 5.38 -13.74 6.98
CA ASN A 141 5.59 -14.37 8.29
C ASN A 141 6.29 -13.45 9.33
N GLU A 142 6.56 -12.17 9.05
CA GLU A 142 6.94 -11.15 10.07
C GLU A 142 5.84 -10.88 11.12
N GLY A 143 4.69 -11.55 10.98
CA GLY A 143 3.59 -11.47 11.92
C GLY A 143 4.03 -11.76 13.34
N ASP A 144 4.84 -12.79 13.63
CA ASP A 144 5.06 -13.17 15.04
C ASP A 144 6.02 -12.22 15.81
N SER A 145 7.06 -11.68 15.18
CA SER A 145 7.96 -10.71 15.86
C SER A 145 7.32 -9.33 15.93
N ALA A 146 6.71 -8.87 14.84
CA ALA A 146 6.01 -7.59 14.82
C ALA A 146 4.81 -7.62 15.79
N VAL A 147 4.06 -8.73 15.86
CA VAL A 147 2.92 -8.90 16.77
C VAL A 147 3.39 -9.00 18.21
N SER A 148 4.49 -9.71 18.49
CA SER A 148 5.07 -9.74 19.84
C SER A 148 5.51 -8.35 20.28
N ALA A 149 6.23 -7.61 19.43
CA ALA A 149 6.63 -6.24 19.71
C ALA A 149 5.41 -5.32 19.90
N ALA A 150 4.38 -5.46 19.05
CA ALA A 150 3.14 -4.70 19.16
C ALA A 150 2.40 -5.01 20.47
N ILE A 151 2.31 -6.28 20.88
CA ILE A 151 1.72 -6.69 22.16
C ILE A 151 2.51 -6.09 23.31
N ASP A 152 3.84 -6.23 23.33
CA ASP A 152 4.71 -5.67 24.38
C ASP A 152 4.54 -4.14 24.50
N ALA A 153 4.46 -3.44 23.36
CA ALA A 153 4.21 -2.00 23.30
C ALA A 153 2.82 -1.64 23.85
N LEU A 154 1.77 -2.34 23.42
CA LEU A 154 0.39 -2.12 23.89
C LEU A 154 0.20 -2.51 25.36
N GLU A 155 0.92 -3.50 25.88
CA GLU A 155 0.92 -3.86 27.29
C GLU A 155 1.67 -2.84 28.17
N SER A 156 2.52 -2.01 27.57
CA SER A 156 3.23 -0.93 28.27
C SER A 156 2.37 0.31 28.57
N VAL A 157 1.19 0.42 27.93
CA VAL A 157 0.24 1.52 28.09
C VAL A 157 -1.01 1.09 28.87
N GLU A 158 -1.80 2.05 29.35
CA GLU A 158 -3.06 1.74 30.04
C GLU A 158 -4.13 1.25 29.04
N GLY A 159 -4.50 -0.03 29.14
CA GLY A 159 -5.51 -0.67 28.30
C GLY A 159 -5.45 -2.19 28.37
N SER A 160 -6.11 -2.87 27.44
CA SER A 160 -6.05 -4.33 27.30
C SER A 160 -5.98 -4.73 25.84
N VAL A 161 -5.00 -5.58 25.51
CA VAL A 161 -4.79 -6.11 24.16
C VAL A 161 -5.33 -7.54 24.04
N TYR A 162 -5.96 -7.83 22.89
CA TYR A 162 -6.48 -9.14 22.54
C TYR A 162 -6.12 -9.47 21.09
N ILE A 163 -5.99 -10.76 20.78
CA ILE A 163 -5.88 -11.23 19.40
C ILE A 163 -7.30 -11.25 18.80
N ASP A 164 -7.49 -10.71 17.60
CA ASP A 164 -8.80 -10.73 16.92
C ASP A 164 -9.17 -12.20 16.56
N PRO A 165 -10.21 -12.79 17.16
CA PRO A 165 -10.56 -14.20 16.94
C PRO A 165 -11.29 -14.45 15.60
N ILE A 166 -11.67 -13.39 14.87
CA ILE A 166 -12.51 -13.49 13.66
C ILE A 166 -11.65 -13.61 12.40
N ARG A 167 -10.41 -13.11 12.43
CA ARG A 167 -9.49 -13.14 11.28
C ARG A 167 -8.47 -14.26 11.46
N GLU A 168 -8.31 -15.11 10.44
CA GLU A 168 -7.31 -16.20 10.44
C GLU A 168 -5.85 -15.69 10.34
N ASP A 169 -5.65 -14.38 10.21
CA ASP A 169 -4.34 -13.72 10.14
C ASP A 169 -3.96 -13.15 11.51
N SER A 170 -2.88 -13.65 12.11
CA SER A 170 -2.37 -13.30 13.45
C SER A 170 -1.89 -11.85 13.59
N ARG A 171 -1.90 -11.08 12.50
CA ARG A 171 -1.47 -9.67 12.44
C ARG A 171 -2.54 -8.64 12.86
N ASN A 172 -3.72 -9.07 13.28
CA ASN A 172 -4.79 -8.16 13.73
C ASN A 172 -5.00 -8.28 15.24
N LEU A 173 -4.88 -7.16 15.95
CA LEU A 173 -5.12 -7.06 17.39
C LEU A 173 -6.32 -6.14 17.67
N LEU A 174 -6.92 -6.33 18.84
CA LEU A 174 -7.91 -5.43 19.41
C LEU A 174 -7.32 -4.79 20.66
N PHE A 175 -7.35 -3.46 20.73
CA PHE A 175 -6.95 -2.72 21.92
C PHE A 175 -8.19 -2.07 22.54
N VAL A 176 -8.45 -2.36 23.81
CA VAL A 176 -9.52 -1.73 24.60
C VAL A 176 -8.88 -0.69 25.49
N ASP A 177 -9.25 0.57 25.28
CA ASP A 177 -8.71 1.70 26.03
C ASP A 177 -9.32 1.82 27.45
N THR A 178 -8.91 2.85 28.19
CA THR A 178 -9.42 3.09 29.55
C THR A 178 -10.89 3.52 29.61
N ASP A 179 -11.42 4.06 28.52
CA ASP A 179 -12.83 4.47 28.40
C ASP A 179 -13.73 3.29 27.97
N GLY A 180 -13.12 2.17 27.58
CA GLY A 180 -13.80 0.95 27.13
C GLY A 180 -14.10 0.92 25.64
N GLU A 181 -13.56 1.87 24.87
CA GLU A 181 -13.63 1.89 23.41
C GLU A 181 -12.65 0.85 22.84
N THR A 182 -13.05 0.20 21.74
CA THR A 182 -12.26 -0.88 21.12
C THR A 182 -11.70 -0.41 19.78
N HIS A 183 -10.38 -0.38 19.67
CA HIS A 183 -9.65 0.01 18.48
C HIS A 183 -9.08 -1.22 17.75
N ARG A 184 -9.16 -1.20 16.41
CA ARG A 184 -8.59 -2.26 15.57
C ARG A 184 -7.15 -1.92 15.21
N ILE A 185 -6.23 -2.81 15.55
CA ILE A 185 -4.80 -2.60 15.33
C ILE A 185 -4.31 -3.54 14.23
N GLY A 186 -3.77 -2.97 13.16
CA GLY A 186 -3.04 -3.70 12.12
C GLY A 186 -1.56 -3.71 12.47
N VAL A 187 -0.99 -4.90 12.62
CA VAL A 187 0.44 -5.07 12.82
C VAL A 187 1.11 -5.23 11.47
N GLU A 188 1.81 -4.18 11.07
CA GLU A 188 2.47 -4.08 9.78
C GLU A 188 3.97 -4.25 9.95
N THR A 189 4.62 -4.63 8.86
CA THR A 189 6.07 -4.64 8.82
C THR A 189 6.55 -3.70 7.72
N GLY A 190 7.58 -2.94 8.05
CA GLY A 190 8.14 -1.90 7.22
C GLY A 190 9.64 -2.07 7.03
N TRP A 191 10.16 -1.43 5.99
CA TRP A 191 11.54 -1.52 5.58
C TRP A 191 12.09 -0.15 5.18
N ILE A 192 13.40 0.05 5.39
CA ILE A 192 14.08 1.31 5.09
C ILE A 192 14.59 1.31 3.65
N VAL A 193 14.04 2.18 2.81
CA VAL A 193 14.50 2.43 1.44
C VAL A 193 14.88 3.89 1.27
N ASN A 194 16.14 4.16 0.91
CA ASN A 194 16.67 5.52 0.73
C ASN A 194 16.43 6.44 1.94
N GLY A 195 16.66 5.93 3.15
CA GLY A 195 16.45 6.67 4.41
C GLY A 195 14.98 6.93 4.74
N ARG A 196 14.07 6.15 4.16
CA ARG A 196 12.64 6.22 4.46
C ARG A 196 12.03 4.88 4.80
N VAL A 197 11.19 4.85 5.82
CA VAL A 197 10.39 3.67 6.15
C VAL A 197 9.22 3.57 5.20
N ARG A 198 9.01 2.37 4.64
CA ARG A 198 7.92 1.97 3.74
C ARG A 198 7.23 0.75 4.31
N PHE A 199 5.92 0.63 4.12
CA PHE A 199 5.12 -0.53 4.51
C PHE A 199 3.81 -0.52 3.73
N THR A 200 3.08 -1.63 3.76
CA THR A 200 1.77 -1.79 3.14
C THR A 200 0.70 -1.89 4.24
N PRO A 201 -0.22 -0.92 4.36
CA PRO A 201 -1.25 -0.95 5.40
C PRO A 201 -2.35 -1.96 5.08
N SER A 202 -2.89 -2.61 6.12
CA SER A 202 -4.09 -3.43 6.03
C SER A 202 -5.38 -2.61 5.97
N ASN A 203 -6.32 -2.97 5.09
CA ASN A 203 -7.56 -2.19 4.90
C ASN A 203 -8.59 -2.29 6.03
N SER A 204 -8.28 -2.97 7.14
CA SER A 204 -9.22 -3.24 8.24
C SER A 204 -8.80 -2.68 9.59
N ALA A 205 -7.62 -2.10 9.69
CA ALA A 205 -7.13 -1.46 10.90
C ALA A 205 -7.70 -0.04 11.03
N GLU A 206 -7.72 0.46 12.26
CA GLU A 206 -7.89 1.87 12.60
C GLU A 206 -6.52 2.51 12.87
N TYR A 207 -5.67 1.79 13.62
CA TYR A 207 -4.28 2.14 13.87
C TYR A 207 -3.36 1.07 13.30
N HIS A 208 -2.26 1.49 12.70
CA HIS A 208 -1.19 0.65 12.21
C HIS A 208 0.01 0.77 13.15
N LEU A 209 0.48 -0.38 13.65
CA LEU A 209 1.76 -0.50 14.33
C LEU A 209 2.77 -1.07 13.34
N VAL A 210 3.72 -0.25 12.92
CA VAL A 210 4.71 -0.62 11.90
C VAL A 210 6.01 -1.00 12.59
N TYR A 211 6.30 -2.29 12.57
CA TYR A 211 7.60 -2.82 12.98
C TYR A 211 8.59 -2.66 11.83
N CYS A 212 9.81 -2.20 12.08
CA CYS A 212 10.83 -2.10 11.05
C CYS A 212 12.16 -2.59 11.60
N ASP A 213 12.73 -3.63 10.99
CA ASP A 213 14.05 -4.12 11.36
C ASP A 213 15.09 -3.04 11.01
N GLY A 214 15.77 -2.50 12.03
CA GLY A 214 16.66 -1.34 11.92
C GLY A 214 16.15 -0.05 12.56
N LEU A 215 14.92 -0.02 13.09
CA LEU A 215 14.49 0.95 14.09
C LEU A 215 14.57 0.33 15.48
N ASP A 216 14.94 1.13 16.48
CA ASP A 216 14.94 0.70 17.89
C ASP A 216 13.52 0.72 18.51
N ASP A 217 12.49 1.11 17.74
CA ASP A 217 11.09 1.27 18.19
C ASP A 217 10.08 0.95 17.06
N LEU A 218 8.80 0.77 17.44
CA LEU A 218 7.64 0.68 16.56
C LEU A 218 7.15 2.06 16.15
N LEU A 219 6.55 2.17 14.97
CA LEU A 219 5.81 3.37 14.59
C LEU A 219 4.31 3.17 14.79
N SER A 220 3.61 4.18 15.29
CA SER A 220 2.15 4.21 15.37
C SER A 220 1.57 5.23 14.39
N VAL A 221 0.57 4.79 13.61
CA VAL A 221 -0.02 5.60 12.54
C VAL A 221 -1.52 5.37 12.50
N HIS A 222 -2.31 6.43 12.34
CA HIS A 222 -3.75 6.29 12.11
C HIS A 222 -4.03 6.04 10.62
N THR A 223 -5.00 5.18 10.28
CA THR A 223 -5.40 4.88 8.89
C THR A 223 -5.77 6.12 8.06
N ASP A 224 -6.23 7.21 8.69
CA ASP A 224 -6.60 8.44 7.99
C ASP A 224 -5.38 9.29 7.58
N GLU A 225 -4.16 8.93 8.00
CA GLU A 225 -2.91 9.53 7.52
C GLU A 225 -2.52 9.05 6.10
N PHE A 226 -3.17 8.01 5.60
CA PHE A 226 -2.86 7.37 4.33
C PHE A 226 -3.82 7.87 3.24
N ASN A 227 -3.31 8.64 2.28
CA ASN A 227 -4.07 9.00 1.05
C ASN A 227 -3.85 7.92 -0.02
N GLU A 228 -2.61 7.77 -0.50
CA GLU A 228 -2.18 6.66 -1.39
C GLU A 228 -0.97 5.89 -0.83
N SER A 229 -0.13 6.56 -0.04
CA SER A 229 0.99 6.00 0.73
C SER A 229 1.50 7.02 1.74
N ILE A 230 2.12 6.56 2.83
CA ILE A 230 2.86 7.40 3.77
C ILE A 230 4.34 6.99 3.77
N SER A 231 5.26 7.93 4.03
CA SER A 231 6.69 7.61 4.16
C SER A 231 7.34 8.42 5.26
N PHE A 232 8.03 7.75 6.16
CA PHE A 232 8.72 8.38 7.30
C PHE A 232 10.20 8.56 6.98
N ARG A 233 10.85 9.63 7.44
CA ARG A 233 12.28 9.91 7.23
C ARG A 233 13.11 9.60 8.46
N VAL A 234 14.19 8.86 8.28
CA VAL A 234 15.13 8.46 9.35
C VAL A 234 16.12 9.58 9.71
N ASP A 235 16.45 10.49 8.77
CA ASP A 235 17.40 11.60 8.99
C ASP A 235 16.71 12.97 9.18
N SER A 236 17.00 13.64 10.30
CA SER A 236 16.43 14.94 10.69
C SER A 236 17.32 16.17 10.41
N GLU A 237 18.57 15.99 9.94
CA GLU A 237 19.58 17.06 9.92
C GLU A 237 19.46 18.14 8.81
N ASN A 238 18.45 18.13 7.94
CA ASN A 238 18.29 19.20 6.92
C ASN A 238 16.82 19.49 6.56
N THR A 239 16.15 20.33 7.36
CA THR A 239 14.74 20.70 7.10
C THR A 239 14.55 22.20 6.85
N ARG A 240 14.56 22.57 5.56
CA ARG A 240 13.81 23.73 5.03
C ARG A 240 13.06 23.30 3.78
N GLY A 241 11.95 22.58 3.96
CA GLY A 241 11.06 22.16 2.89
C GLY A 241 9.75 21.58 3.43
N THR A 242 8.65 21.87 2.73
CA THR A 242 7.26 21.54 3.07
C THR A 242 7.04 20.03 3.21
N ARG A 243 6.43 19.60 4.34
CA ARG A 243 5.98 18.23 4.70
C ARG A 243 7.06 17.13 4.64
N SER A 244 7.82 16.98 5.71
CA SER A 244 8.56 15.75 6.03
C SER A 244 7.93 15.11 7.26
N ASN A 245 7.62 13.82 7.23
CA ASN A 245 7.18 13.02 8.38
C ASN A 245 8.43 12.40 9.01
N PRO A 246 9.03 12.99 10.05
CA PRO A 246 10.25 12.44 10.64
C PRO A 246 9.87 11.23 11.51
N VAL A 247 10.73 10.20 11.54
CA VAL A 247 10.43 8.91 12.21
C VAL A 247 10.16 9.09 13.71
N ASP A 248 10.88 9.98 14.38
CA ASP A 248 10.77 10.25 15.82
C ASP A 248 9.38 10.76 16.25
N GLU A 249 8.70 11.53 15.38
CA GLU A 249 7.33 12.00 15.62
C GLU A 249 6.30 10.87 15.55
N TYR A 250 6.63 9.73 14.94
CA TYR A 250 5.73 8.58 14.75
C TYR A 250 6.11 7.37 15.61
N GLU A 251 7.20 7.44 16.38
CA GLU A 251 7.57 6.41 17.36
C GLU A 251 6.44 6.16 18.35
N PHE A 252 6.17 4.90 18.67
CA PHE A 252 5.05 4.47 19.52
C PHE A 252 5.04 5.20 20.86
N GLY A 253 6.21 5.32 21.51
CA GLY A 253 6.32 6.03 22.79
C GLY A 253 5.96 7.52 22.73
N ASN A 254 6.01 8.13 21.54
CA ASN A 254 5.75 9.56 21.32
C ASN A 254 4.37 9.81 20.71
N ASN A 255 3.78 8.83 20.02
CA ASN A 255 2.59 8.98 19.19
C ASN A 255 1.51 7.93 19.48
N TRP A 256 1.34 7.50 20.73
CA TRP A 256 0.28 6.56 21.13
C TRP A 256 -0.76 7.20 22.07
N PRO A 257 -2.07 7.10 21.76
CA PRO A 257 -2.65 6.64 20.50
C PRO A 257 -2.32 7.62 19.36
N PRO A 258 -2.15 7.13 18.11
CA PRO A 258 -1.76 7.98 17.00
C PRO A 258 -2.88 8.93 16.63
N VAL A 259 -2.55 10.22 16.61
CA VAL A 259 -3.43 11.27 16.10
C VAL A 259 -2.93 11.63 14.71
N VAL A 260 -3.84 11.80 13.75
CA VAL A 260 -3.49 12.18 12.37
C VAL A 260 -2.67 13.49 12.39
N VAL A 261 -1.40 13.45 12.03
CA VAL A 261 -0.48 14.59 11.96
C VAL A 261 -0.87 15.48 10.77
N GLY A 262 -1.84 16.34 11.04
CA GLY A 262 -2.58 17.04 9.99
C GLY A 262 -3.97 17.44 10.47
N THR A 263 -4.53 16.70 11.44
CA THR A 263 -5.61 17.15 12.34
C THR A 263 -5.06 18.06 13.44
N SER A 264 -4.15 18.96 13.08
CA SER A 264 -4.28 20.27 13.69
C SER A 264 -5.69 20.73 13.33
N GLN A 265 -6.41 21.31 14.30
CA GLN A 265 -7.33 22.40 14.02
C GLN A 265 -6.58 23.48 13.22
N THR A 266 -6.25 23.19 11.97
CA THR A 266 -6.03 24.21 11.00
C THR A 266 -7.41 24.70 10.68
N ASP A 267 -7.58 26.02 10.82
CA ASP A 267 -8.85 26.64 10.54
C ASP A 267 -9.41 26.06 9.23
N PRO A 268 -10.66 25.57 9.24
CA PRO A 268 -11.29 25.09 8.03
C PRO A 268 -11.12 26.14 6.94
N THR A 269 -10.92 25.69 5.71
CA THR A 269 -10.91 26.57 4.54
C THR A 269 -12.11 27.52 4.61
N PRO A 270 -11.99 28.76 4.11
CA PRO A 270 -13.12 29.68 4.05
C PRO A 270 -14.37 29.04 3.43
N GLU A 271 -14.17 28.13 2.48
CA GLU A 271 -15.21 27.34 1.82
C GLU A 271 -15.86 26.35 2.78
N LEU A 272 -15.09 25.49 3.46
CA LEU A 272 -15.64 24.56 4.47
C LEU A 272 -16.35 25.31 5.62
N SER A 273 -15.77 26.43 6.06
CA SER A 273 -16.39 27.30 7.08
C SER A 273 -17.76 27.82 6.63
N GLN A 274 -17.86 28.28 5.38
CA GLN A 274 -19.11 28.77 4.80
C GLN A 274 -20.13 27.63 4.62
N PHE A 275 -19.67 26.45 4.22
CA PHE A 275 -20.52 25.27 4.10
C PHE A 275 -21.14 24.90 5.46
N ILE A 276 -20.34 24.82 6.53
CA ILE A 276 -20.83 24.53 7.88
C ILE A 276 -21.81 25.62 8.36
N SER A 277 -21.53 26.90 8.07
CA SER A 277 -22.48 27.98 8.35
C SER A 277 -23.80 27.79 7.60
N ARG A 278 -23.73 27.38 6.32
CA ARG A 278 -24.91 27.08 5.51
C ARG A 278 -25.72 25.91 6.08
N LEU A 279 -25.09 24.86 6.58
CA LEU A 279 -25.80 23.76 7.24
C LEU A 279 -26.55 24.26 8.48
N ARG A 280 -25.93 25.10 9.31
CA ARG A 280 -26.55 25.68 10.51
C ARG A 280 -27.76 26.58 10.20
N GLU A 281 -27.73 27.27 9.07
CA GLU A 281 -28.80 28.15 8.60
C GLU A 281 -29.86 27.43 7.75
N GLY A 282 -29.53 26.25 7.24
CA GLY A 282 -30.29 25.52 6.23
C GLY A 282 -31.48 24.71 6.78
N GLN A 283 -32.25 24.14 5.84
CA GLN A 283 -33.39 23.24 6.14
C GLN A 283 -33.02 21.75 6.07
N VAL A 284 -31.73 21.42 6.06
CA VAL A 284 -31.25 20.03 6.01
C VAL A 284 -31.07 19.48 7.42
N SER A 285 -31.40 18.20 7.63
CA SER A 285 -31.34 17.57 8.94
C SER A 285 -30.00 16.88 9.18
N TYR A 286 -29.34 17.23 10.28
CA TYR A 286 -28.12 16.59 10.78
C TYR A 286 -28.07 16.70 12.31
N SER A 287 -27.31 15.86 12.99
CA SER A 287 -27.11 15.86 14.44
C SER A 287 -25.83 16.59 14.84
N ARG A 288 -24.72 16.32 14.15
CA ARG A 288 -23.41 16.90 14.41
C ARG A 288 -22.59 16.95 13.12
N VAL A 289 -21.67 17.92 13.03
CA VAL A 289 -20.68 18.00 11.96
C VAL A 289 -19.31 18.20 12.58
N GLU A 290 -18.33 17.39 12.19
CA GLU A 290 -16.96 17.43 12.69
C GLU A 290 -15.99 17.60 11.52
N CYS A 291 -15.06 18.55 11.61
CA CYS A 291 -14.05 18.74 10.55
C CYS A 291 -12.99 17.65 10.69
N SER A 292 -12.81 16.83 9.67
CA SER A 292 -11.74 15.84 9.63
C SER A 292 -10.44 16.44 9.10
N ASP A 293 -10.51 17.43 8.20
CA ASP A 293 -9.34 18.19 7.73
C ASP A 293 -9.73 19.63 7.33
N LYS A 294 -8.86 20.33 6.58
CA LYS A 294 -9.08 21.71 6.10
C LYS A 294 -10.30 21.87 5.17
N LYS A 295 -10.71 20.83 4.45
CA LYS A 295 -11.75 20.86 3.42
C LYS A 295 -12.80 19.76 3.61
N THR A 296 -12.56 18.79 4.48
CA THR A 296 -13.44 17.64 4.71
C THR A 296 -14.11 17.71 6.07
N ALA A 297 -15.37 17.27 6.12
CA ALA A 297 -16.13 17.11 7.35
C ALA A 297 -16.98 15.85 7.36
N GLU A 298 -17.10 15.23 8.53
CA GLU A 298 -18.04 14.16 8.81
C GLU A 298 -19.37 14.75 9.27
N VAL A 299 -20.44 14.35 8.61
CA VAL A 299 -21.80 14.76 8.91
C VAL A 299 -22.53 13.57 9.51
N HIS A 300 -22.89 13.69 10.77
CA HIS A 300 -23.71 12.70 11.43
C HIS A 300 -25.18 13.09 11.30
N SER A 301 -26.03 12.12 10.98
CA SER A 301 -27.48 12.31 10.94
C SER A 301 -28.18 11.14 11.64
N LYS A 302 -29.51 11.18 11.73
CA LYS A 302 -30.25 10.06 12.35
C LYS A 302 -30.30 8.80 11.47
N GLN A 303 -30.02 8.96 10.18
CA GLN A 303 -30.31 7.96 9.15
C GLN A 303 -29.03 7.46 8.49
N LEU A 304 -28.06 8.36 8.28
CA LEU A 304 -26.78 8.05 7.65
C LEU A 304 -25.70 9.00 8.16
N ASP A 305 -24.54 8.43 8.47
CA ASP A 305 -23.32 9.19 8.68
C ASP A 305 -22.52 9.14 7.38
N PHE A 306 -22.04 10.29 6.94
CA PHE A 306 -21.37 10.42 5.66
C PHE A 306 -20.35 11.56 5.68
N ARG A 307 -19.38 11.47 4.79
CA ARG A 307 -18.26 12.40 4.69
C ARG A 307 -18.43 13.32 3.49
N ILE A 308 -18.22 14.61 3.72
CA ILE A 308 -18.31 15.65 2.69
C ILE A 308 -16.94 16.28 2.50
N CYS A 309 -16.47 16.36 1.26
CA CYS A 309 -15.34 17.20 0.86
C CYS A 309 -15.84 18.49 0.20
N VAL A 310 -15.38 19.65 0.68
CA VAL A 310 -15.76 20.96 0.15
C VAL A 310 -14.69 21.44 -0.83
N GLU A 311 -15.07 21.56 -2.10
CA GLU A 311 -14.15 21.93 -3.19
C GLU A 311 -14.46 23.31 -3.77
N THR A 312 -13.41 23.98 -4.24
CA THR A 312 -13.56 25.23 -4.99
C THR A 312 -14.06 24.92 -6.41
N ALA A 313 -15.09 25.65 -6.84
CA ALA A 313 -15.62 25.54 -8.19
C ALA A 313 -15.40 26.82 -9.00
N TRP A 314 -15.28 26.67 -10.31
CA TRP A 314 -15.22 27.78 -11.26
C TRP A 314 -16.25 27.60 -12.38
N ILE A 315 -16.60 28.71 -13.04
CA ILE A 315 -17.51 28.69 -14.18
C ILE A 315 -16.70 28.81 -15.46
N GLU A 316 -16.92 27.88 -16.38
CA GLU A 316 -16.31 27.86 -17.70
C GLU A 316 -17.37 27.51 -18.75
N ASN A 317 -17.65 28.43 -19.67
CA ASN A 317 -18.62 28.24 -20.75
C ASN A 317 -20.04 27.84 -20.26
N GLY A 318 -20.50 28.41 -19.14
CA GLY A 318 -21.81 28.10 -18.55
C GLY A 318 -21.86 26.76 -17.78
N LEU A 319 -20.70 26.14 -17.55
CA LEU A 319 -20.54 24.93 -16.74
C LEU A 319 -19.85 25.29 -15.42
N LEU A 320 -20.44 24.89 -14.31
CA LEU A 320 -19.78 24.80 -13.01
C LEU A 320 -18.86 23.58 -13.02
N ARG A 321 -17.57 23.81 -12.82
CA ARG A 321 -16.52 22.79 -12.80
C ARG A 321 -15.81 22.81 -11.48
N PHE A 322 -15.37 21.63 -11.04
CA PHE A 322 -14.45 21.46 -9.92
C PHE A 322 -13.56 20.24 -10.22
N ASN A 323 -12.45 20.13 -9.49
CA ASN A 323 -11.64 18.92 -9.51
C ASN A 323 -11.99 18.12 -8.26
N ALA A 324 -12.44 16.88 -8.42
CA ALA A 324 -12.51 15.96 -7.31
C ALA A 324 -11.07 15.63 -6.92
N SER A 325 -10.63 16.02 -5.73
CA SER A 325 -9.44 15.38 -5.17
C SER A 325 -9.88 13.97 -4.78
N GLY A 326 -9.45 12.97 -5.53
CA GLY A 326 -9.58 11.59 -5.09
C GLY A 326 -8.95 11.47 -3.71
N ASP A 327 -9.79 11.25 -2.72
CA ASP A 327 -9.67 10.18 -1.73
C ASP A 327 -10.64 10.49 -0.58
N ASN A 328 -11.49 9.50 -0.29
CA ASN A 328 -12.21 9.38 0.98
C ASN A 328 -13.32 10.42 1.25
N ALA A 329 -14.22 10.68 0.29
CA ALA A 329 -15.44 11.47 0.50
C ALA A 329 -16.66 10.76 -0.11
N ASP A 330 -17.80 10.75 0.59
CA ASP A 330 -19.06 10.22 0.03
C ASP A 330 -19.75 11.25 -0.88
N TYR A 331 -19.56 12.53 -0.57
CA TYR A 331 -20.10 13.66 -1.33
C TYR A 331 -19.10 14.81 -1.47
N TYR A 332 -19.12 15.46 -2.62
CA TYR A 332 -18.48 16.75 -2.84
C TYR A 332 -19.50 17.86 -2.71
N SER A 333 -19.21 18.86 -1.89
CA SER A 333 -19.97 20.09 -1.86
C SER A 333 -19.20 21.25 -2.47
N LEU A 334 -19.90 22.04 -3.27
CA LEU A 334 -19.33 23.15 -4.02
C LEU A 334 -20.27 24.33 -4.01
N LYS A 335 -19.69 25.52 -3.85
CA LYS A 335 -20.39 26.81 -3.92
C LYS A 335 -20.29 27.36 -5.33
N ASN A 336 -21.40 27.87 -5.87
CA ASN A 336 -21.36 28.66 -7.10
C ASN A 336 -20.57 29.97 -6.84
N PRO A 337 -19.54 30.29 -7.64
CA PRO A 337 -18.78 31.52 -7.43
C PRO A 337 -19.56 32.80 -7.78
N GLU A 338 -20.64 32.69 -8.56
CA GLU A 338 -21.47 33.81 -9.03
C GLU A 338 -22.85 33.87 -8.33
N LYS A 339 -23.29 32.80 -7.66
CA LYS A 339 -24.58 32.70 -6.96
C LYS A 339 -24.38 32.22 -5.53
N GLU A 340 -25.24 32.61 -4.58
CA GLU A 340 -25.23 32.08 -3.21
C GLU A 340 -25.86 30.67 -3.11
N GLU A 341 -25.56 29.80 -4.06
CA GLU A 341 -26.10 28.43 -4.16
C GLU A 341 -25.00 27.41 -3.86
N TRP A 342 -25.38 26.34 -3.15
CA TRP A 342 -24.54 25.19 -2.85
C TRP A 342 -25.09 23.95 -3.55
N TYR A 343 -24.18 23.13 -4.05
CA TYR A 343 -24.50 21.84 -4.68
C TYR A 343 -23.85 20.73 -3.89
N LEU A 344 -24.45 19.55 -3.99
CA LEU A 344 -23.96 18.31 -3.39
C LEU A 344 -23.96 17.23 -4.46
N VAL A 345 -22.80 16.59 -4.62
CA VAL A 345 -22.56 15.61 -5.66
C VAL A 345 -22.02 14.34 -5.00
N SER A 346 -22.65 13.20 -5.20
CA SER A 346 -22.15 11.92 -4.68
C SER A 346 -20.91 11.46 -5.44
N ASP A 347 -19.93 10.87 -4.75
CA ASP A 347 -18.70 10.33 -5.34
C ASP A 347 -18.98 9.25 -6.39
N ASP A 348 -19.96 8.37 -6.14
CA ASP A 348 -20.44 7.34 -7.09
C ASP A 348 -20.97 7.89 -8.41
N SER A 349 -21.21 9.21 -8.49
CA SER A 349 -21.79 9.80 -9.69
C SER A 349 -20.76 9.92 -10.82
N PHE A 350 -19.44 9.93 -10.57
CA PHE A 350 -18.40 10.22 -11.59
C PHE A 350 -17.02 9.58 -11.30
N GLY A 351 -16.10 9.62 -12.27
CA GLY A 351 -14.68 9.31 -12.08
C GLY A 351 -13.92 10.54 -11.54
N ASP A 352 -13.00 11.11 -12.31
CA ASP A 352 -12.12 12.18 -11.79
C ASP A 352 -12.67 13.62 -11.91
N SER A 353 -13.78 13.83 -12.62
CA SER A 353 -14.36 15.17 -12.81
C SER A 353 -15.84 15.14 -13.20
N VAL A 354 -16.56 16.21 -12.83
CA VAL A 354 -17.93 16.47 -13.27
C VAL A 354 -18.08 17.92 -13.70
N SER A 355 -19.01 18.16 -14.62
CA SER A 355 -19.42 19.50 -15.02
C SER A 355 -20.93 19.62 -14.85
N LEU A 356 -21.37 20.60 -14.05
CA LEU A 356 -22.78 20.90 -13.84
C LEU A 356 -23.16 22.11 -14.69
N ARG A 357 -24.21 22.00 -15.48
CA ARG A 357 -24.61 23.08 -16.37
C ARG A 357 -25.53 24.07 -15.64
N ILE A 358 -25.13 25.33 -15.59
CA ILE A 358 -25.87 26.40 -14.91
C ILE A 358 -26.96 26.98 -15.81
N ASP A 359 -26.71 27.05 -17.13
CA ASP A 359 -27.65 27.60 -18.12
C ASP A 359 -28.15 26.53 -19.10
N PRO A 360 -29.48 26.42 -19.31
CA PRO A 360 -30.05 25.44 -20.22
C PRO A 360 -29.52 25.63 -21.66
N PRO A 361 -29.13 24.56 -22.37
CA PRO A 361 -28.69 24.65 -23.76
C PRO A 361 -29.83 25.12 -24.69
N GLU A 362 -29.49 25.70 -25.84
CA GLU A 362 -30.46 25.94 -26.93
C GLU A 362 -31.12 24.65 -27.47
N LYS A 363 -30.56 23.47 -27.15
CA LYS A 363 -31.10 22.14 -27.47
C LYS A 363 -30.96 21.21 -26.28
N GLU A 364 -32.06 20.60 -25.83
CA GLU A 364 -32.05 19.56 -24.81
C GLU A 364 -31.20 18.35 -25.26
N ASP A 365 -30.23 17.96 -24.44
CA ASP A 365 -29.49 16.69 -24.53
C ASP A 365 -29.64 15.98 -23.18
N SER A 366 -30.07 14.71 -23.20
CA SER A 366 -30.33 13.91 -22.00
C SER A 366 -29.07 13.48 -21.24
N ARG A 367 -27.87 13.86 -21.72
CA ARG A 367 -26.58 13.59 -21.09
C ARG A 367 -26.02 14.80 -20.33
N ILE A 368 -26.85 15.81 -20.06
CA ILE A 368 -26.45 17.03 -19.36
C ILE A 368 -26.86 16.92 -17.89
N ASN A 369 -25.88 17.05 -17.00
CA ASN A 369 -26.11 17.23 -15.57
C ASN A 369 -26.47 18.70 -15.33
N PHE A 370 -27.74 19.01 -15.08
CA PHE A 370 -28.15 20.37 -14.77
C PHE A 370 -27.84 20.71 -13.31
N ALA A 371 -27.23 21.87 -13.06
CA ALA A 371 -26.84 22.28 -11.70
C ALA A 371 -28.05 22.31 -10.75
N GLU A 372 -29.24 22.65 -11.24
CA GLU A 372 -30.46 22.69 -10.44
C GLU A 372 -30.86 21.33 -9.83
N ASP A 373 -30.44 20.22 -10.43
CA ASP A 373 -30.73 18.87 -9.92
C ASP A 373 -29.79 18.48 -8.77
N TYR A 374 -28.65 19.15 -8.67
CA TYR A 374 -27.62 18.88 -7.66
C TYR A 374 -27.65 19.87 -6.50
N LEU A 375 -28.70 20.69 -6.36
CA LEU A 375 -28.83 21.60 -5.23
C LEU A 375 -28.72 20.85 -3.91
N LEU A 376 -27.98 21.43 -2.96
CA LEU A 376 -27.69 20.82 -1.65
C LEU A 376 -28.95 20.28 -0.98
N GLU A 377 -30.05 21.04 -1.00
CA GLU A 377 -31.30 20.67 -0.35
C GLU A 377 -32.06 19.54 -1.07
N LYS A 378 -31.81 19.33 -2.36
CA LYS A 378 -32.42 18.24 -3.15
C LYS A 378 -31.64 16.94 -3.02
N MET A 379 -30.32 17.03 -2.95
CA MET A 379 -29.43 15.87 -2.92
C MET A 379 -29.03 15.46 -1.50
N TRP A 380 -29.48 16.19 -0.48
CA TRP A 380 -29.15 15.87 0.91
C TRP A 380 -29.56 14.43 1.24
N PRO A 381 -28.63 13.59 1.75
CA PRO A 381 -28.95 12.22 2.13
C PRO A 381 -29.95 12.23 3.30
N VAL A 382 -31.08 11.55 3.11
CA VAL A 382 -32.14 11.33 4.12
C VAL A 382 -32.29 9.82 4.34
#